data_AF-A0A9D7Z901-F1
#
_entry.id   AF-A0A9D7Z901-F1
#
_cell.length_a   1.000
_cell.length_b   1.000
_cell.length_c   1.000
_cell.angle_alpha   90.00
_cell.angle_beta   90.00
_cell.angle_gamma   90.00
#
_symmetry.space_group_name_H-M   'P 1'
#
loop_
_entity.id
_entity.type
_entity.pdbx_description
1 polymer ?
#
loop_
_entity_poly.entity_id
_entity_poly.type
_entity_poly.pdbx_seq_one_letter_code
_entity_poly.pdbx_strand_id
1 'polypeptide(L)' 'MTEKTRVYVVDDDGDLREALLEVLASEGIPADGFATGRDMLRQLDPEWEGVILSDIRMPGLSGLR' A
#
# COMPACT_ATOMS: atom_id res chain seq x y z
N MET A 1 -21.50 -12.04 3.38
CA MET A 1 -20.41 -11.70 2.44
C MET A 1 -19.47 -10.80 3.22
N THR A 2 -18.28 -11.27 3.56
CA THR A 2 -17.22 -10.43 4.11
C THR A 2 -16.68 -9.58 2.96
N GLU A 3 -16.88 -8.27 3.00
CA GLU A 3 -16.19 -7.39 2.05
C GLU A 3 -14.68 -7.53 2.27
N LYS A 4 -13.93 -7.71 1.18
CA LYS A 4 -12.48 -7.78 1.25
C LYS A 4 -11.94 -6.36 1.41
N THR A 5 -11.42 -6.06 2.59
CA THR A 5 -10.74 -4.80 2.91
C THR A 5 -9.61 -4.54 1.92
N ARG A 6 -9.58 -3.34 1.33
CA ARG A 6 -8.56 -2.94 0.38
C ARG A 6 -7.25 -2.60 1.09
N VAL A 7 -6.13 -2.98 0.47
CA VAL A 7 -4.78 -2.74 0.99
C VAL A 7 -4.05 -1.71 0.12
N TYR A 8 -3.46 -0.69 0.74
CA TYR A 8 -2.52 0.21 0.07
C TYR A 8 -1.10 -0.19 0.44
N VAL A 9 -0.27 -0.50 -0.56
CA VAL A 9 1.14 -0.87 -0.39
C VAL A 9 2.01 0.33 -0.73
N VAL A 10 2.83 0.78 0.20
CA VAL A 10 3.73 1.92 0.06
C VAL A 10 5.16 1.44 0.20
N ASP A 11 5.91 1.45 -0.89
CA ASP A 11 7.29 0.94 -0.94
C ASP A 11 8.04 1.68 -2.06
N ASP A 12 9.26 2.16 -1.82
CA ASP A 12 10.06 2.86 -2.83
C ASP A 12 10.75 1.90 -3.82
N ASP A 13 10.92 0.63 -3.44
CA ASP A 13 11.40 -0.43 -4.32
C ASP A 13 10.25 -0.93 -5.23
N GLY A 14 10.41 -0.72 -6.54
CA GLY A 14 9.40 -1.09 -7.53
C GLY A 14 9.20 -2.60 -7.66
N ASP A 15 10.28 -3.38 -7.61
CA ASP A 15 10.25 -4.82 -7.82
C ASP A 15 9.60 -5.51 -6.62
N LEU A 16 9.94 -5.06 -5.40
CA LEU A 16 9.31 -5.55 -4.18
C LEU A 16 7.82 -5.20 -4.11
N ARG A 17 7.47 -3.97 -4.48
CA ARG A 17 6.07 -3.53 -4.52
C ARG A 17 5.24 -4.36 -5.49
N GLU A 18 5.75 -4.62 -6.69
CA GLU A 18 5.05 -5.43 -7.70
C GLU A 18 4.85 -6.87 -7.21
N ALA A 19 5.89 -7.50 -6.66
CA ALA A 19 5.81 -8.83 -6.08
C ALA A 19 4.77 -8.93 -4.95
N LEU A 20 4.68 -7.92 -4.08
CA LEU A 20 3.68 -7.86 -3.01
C LEU A 20 2.25 -7.75 -3.56
N LEU A 21 2.03 -6.94 -4.61
CA LEU A 21 0.72 -6.82 -5.25
C LEU A 21 0.28 -8.13 -5.90
N GLU A 22 1.20 -8.86 -6.56
CA GLU A 22 0.91 -10.17 -7.13
C GLU A 22 0.49 -11.19 -6.07
N VAL A 23 1.19 -11.22 -4.92
CA VAL A 23 0.84 -12.10 -3.79
C VAL A 23 -0.53 -11.75 -3.20
N LEU A 24 -0.84 -10.47 -3.02
CA LEU A 24 -2.16 -10.05 -2.52
C LEU A 24 -3.26 -10.42 -3.52
N ALA A 25 -3.00 -10.25 -4.82
CA ALA A 25 -3.93 -10.62 -5.88
C ALA A 25 -4.18 -12.13 -5.94
N SER A 26 -3.16 -12.98 -5.69
CA SER A 26 -3.35 -14.44 -5.66
C SER A 26 -4.25 -14.91 -4.52
N GLU A 27 -4.24 -14.20 -3.39
CA GLU A 27 -5.18 -14.38 -2.26
C GLU A 27 -6.53 -13.68 -2.49
N GLY A 28 -6.66 -13.01 -3.65
CA GLY A 28 -7.81 -12.22 -4.06
C GLY A 28 -8.06 -11.00 -3.16
N ILE A 29 -7.04 -10.49 -2.47
CA ILE A 29 -7.10 -9.28 -1.66
C ILE A 29 -6.89 -8.08 -2.61
N PRO A 30 -7.85 -7.14 -2.70
CA PRO A 30 -7.69 -5.97 -3.55
C PRO A 30 -6.60 -5.06 -2.98
N ALA A 31 -5.63 -4.68 -3.82
CA ALA A 31 -4.52 -3.83 -3.41
C ALA A 31 -4.08 -2.83 -4.48
N ASP A 32 -3.59 -1.67 -4.05
CA ASP A 32 -3.01 -0.62 -4.89
C ASP A 32 -1.61 -0.24 -4.37
N GLY A 33 -0.67 -0.03 -5.29
CA GLY A 33 0.74 0.26 -4.96
C GLY A 33 1.14 1.72 -5.17
N PHE A 34 1.92 2.27 -4.23
CA PHE A 34 2.43 3.63 -4.25
C PHE A 34 3.94 3.64 -4.00
N ALA A 35 4.68 4.47 -4.75
CA ALA A 35 6.12 4.63 -4.58
C ALA A 35 6.49 5.52 -3.38
N THR A 36 5.57 6.37 -2.93
CA THR A 36 5.77 7.24 -1.76
C THR A 36 4.49 7.40 -0.95
N GLY A 37 4.60 7.64 0.35
CA GLY A 37 3.44 7.93 1.19
C GLY A 37 2.70 9.21 0.77
N ARG A 38 3.38 10.16 0.12
CA ARG A 38 2.73 11.35 -0.47
C ARG A 38 1.81 10.99 -1.63
N ASP A 39 2.23 10.07 -2.49
CA ASP A 39 1.40 9.64 -3.62
C ASP A 39 0.16 8.92 -3.12
N MET A 40 0.29 8.09 -2.08
CA MET A 40 -0.83 7.47 -1.37
C MET A 40 -1.76 8.52 -0.75
N LEU A 41 -1.23 9.49 0.01
CA LEU A 41 -2.04 10.50 0.69
C LEU A 41 -2.84 11.40 -0.27
N ARG A 42 -2.42 11.56 -1.53
CA ARG A 42 -3.23 12.26 -2.54
C ARG A 42 -4.49 11.50 -2.95
N GLN A 43 -4.51 10.19 -2.75
CA GLN A 43 -5.63 9.30 -3.09
C GLN A 43 -6.37 8.78 -1.84
N LEU A 44 -5.78 8.93 -0.66
CA LEU A 44 -6.38 8.50 0.60
C LEU A 44 -7.51 9.44 0.99
N ASP A 45 -8.73 8.89 1.06
CA ASP A 45 -9.87 9.53 1.70
C ASP A 45 -9.77 9.35 3.23
N PRO A 46 -9.94 10.38 4.06
CA PRO A 46 -10.00 10.25 5.52
C PRO A 46 -11.06 9.28 6.05
N GLU A 47 -12.14 9.03 5.29
CA GLU A 47 -13.18 8.05 5.63
C GLU A 47 -12.90 6.66 5.04
N TRP A 48 -11.72 6.46 4.43
CA TRP A 48 -11.36 5.18 3.82
C TRP A 48 -11.14 4.08 4.87
N GLU A 49 -11.97 3.04 4.78
CA GLU A 49 -11.85 1.83 5.59
C GLU A 49 -10.96 0.81 4.88
N GLY A 50 -9.68 0.80 5.23
CA GLY A 50 -8.66 -0.02 4.58
C GLY A 50 -7.47 -0.33 5.46
N VAL A 51 -6.47 -1.00 4.87
CA VAL A 51 -5.19 -1.28 5.53
C VAL A 51 -4.06 -0.64 4.73
N ILE A 52 -3.12 0.00 5.41
CA ILE A 52 -1.90 0.52 4.80
C ILE A 52 -0.73 -0.39 5.21
N LEU A 53 -0.05 -0.94 4.22
CA LEU A 53 1.23 -1.64 4.37
C LEU A 53 2.33 -0.71 3.87
N SER A 54 3.22 -0.26 4.76
CA SER A 54 4.29 0.70 4.44
C SER A 54 5.66 0.11 4.74
N ASP A 55 6.63 0.31 3.84
CA ASP A 55 8.02 -0.01 4.12
C ASP A 55 8.59 0.96 5.19
N ILE A 56 9.38 0.39 6.09
CA ILE A 56 9.94 1.04 7.27
C ILE A 56 11.30 1.67 7.02
N ARG A 57 11.86 1.61 5.80
CA ARG A 57 13.16 2.20 5.45
C ARG A 57 13.06 3.29 4.39
N MET A 58 11.85 3.67 4.00
CA MET A 58 11.62 4.72 3.02
C MET A 58 12.04 6.11 3.54
N PRO A 59 12.83 6.87 2.78
CA PRO A 59 13.13 8.25 3.12
C PRO A 59 11.89 9.15 3.02
N GLY A 60 11.53 9.83 4.10
CA GLY A 60 10.41 10.78 4.13
C GLY A 60 9.15 10.20 4.76
N LEU A 61 7.98 10.80 4.48
CA LEU A 61 6.71 10.46 5.13
C LEU A 61 6.17 9.12 4.61
N SER A 62 6.84 8.05 5.04
CA SER A 62 6.43 6.66 4.95
C SER A 62 7.34 5.70 5.75
N GLY A 63 8.62 5.97 6.06
CA GLY A 63 9.48 4.89 6.57
C GLY A 63 10.63 5.28 7.50
N LEU A 64 10.37 6.21 8.41
CA LEU A 64 11.24 6.68 9.51
C LEU A 64 12.66 7.19 9.16
N ARG A 65 12.78 8.53 9.23
CA ARG A 65 13.78 9.23 10.04
C ARG A 65 13.10 10.23 10.95
#